data_AF-A0A7K9VAA9-F1
#
_entry.id   AF-A0A7K9VAA9-F1
#
_cell.length_a   1.000
_cell.length_b   1.000
_cell.length_c   1.000
_cell.angle_alpha   90.00
_cell.angle_beta   90.00
_cell.angle_gamma   90.00
#
_symmetry.space_group_name_H-M   'P 1'
#
loop_
_entity.id
_entity.type
_entity.pdbx_description
1 polymer ?
#
loop_
_entity_poly.entity_id
_entity_poly.type
_entity_poly.pdbx_seq_one_letter_code
_entity_poly.pdbx_strand_id
1 'polypeptide(L)'
;QQVKLSSPDYKGCAPEEVVADFLQRIECYKATYEPLDEQLDSGLSYIKIFDVGVRYLANRVQGHVQSRTVYYLMNTHVTPR
;
A
#
# COMPACT_ATOMS: atom_id res chain seq x y z
N GLN A 1 -12.16 -11.15 3.89
CA GLN A 1 -13.20 -10.10 3.82
C GLN A 1 -12.78 -9.06 2.78
N GLN A 2 -13.62 -8.74 1.79
CA GLN A 2 -13.33 -7.70 0.79
C GLN A 2 -13.62 -6.32 1.38
N VAL A 3 -12.59 -5.73 1.99
CA VAL A 3 -12.71 -4.50 2.81
C VAL A 3 -13.23 -3.29 2.03
N LYS A 4 -13.02 -3.27 0.70
CA LYS A 4 -13.44 -2.17 -0.17
C LYS A 4 -14.93 -2.21 -0.51
N LEU A 5 -15.53 -3.40 -0.65
CA LEU A 5 -16.96 -3.56 -0.88
C LEU A 5 -17.80 -3.27 0.36
N SER A 6 -17.22 -3.43 1.56
CA SER A 6 -17.86 -3.09 2.83
C SER A 6 -17.64 -1.62 3.24
N SER A 7 -17.09 -0.77 2.37
CA SER A 7 -16.88 0.64 2.68
C SER A 7 -18.23 1.34 2.89
N PRO A 8 -18.35 2.28 3.85
CA PRO A 8 -19.55 3.11 3.97
C PRO A 8 -19.87 3.89 2.70
N ASP A 9 -18.89 4.11 1.82
CA ASP A 9 -19.05 4.80 0.53
C ASP A 9 -19.98 4.07 -0.46
N TYR A 10 -20.14 2.76 -0.29
CA TYR A 10 -20.87 1.89 -1.23
C TYR A 10 -22.14 1.27 -0.62
N LYS A 11 -22.68 1.87 0.44
CA LYS A 11 -23.90 1.39 1.11
C LYS A 11 -25.08 1.37 0.13
N GLY A 12 -25.68 0.19 -0.05
CA GLY A 12 -26.86 0.00 -0.90
C GLY A 12 -26.56 -0.14 -2.40
N CYS A 13 -25.29 -0.10 -2.81
CA CYS A 13 -24.88 -0.35 -4.19
C CYS A 13 -24.76 -1.86 -4.46
N ALA A 14 -25.02 -2.27 -5.70
CA ALA A 14 -24.78 -3.65 -6.12
C ALA A 14 -23.26 -3.93 -6.18
N PRO A 15 -22.77 -5.12 -5.77
CA PRO A 15 -21.34 -5.42 -5.74
C PRO A 15 -20.61 -5.19 -7.07
N GLU A 16 -21.27 -5.48 -8.19
CA GLU A 16 -20.71 -5.33 -9.54
C GLU A 16 -20.44 -3.86 -9.90
N GLU A 17 -21.37 -2.97 -9.53
CA GLU A 17 -21.24 -1.52 -9.73
C GLU A 17 -20.09 -0.96 -8.89
N VAL A 18 -19.96 -1.45 -7.65
CA VAL A 18 -18.89 -1.04 -6.74
C VAL A 18 -17.52 -1.43 -7.28
N VAL A 19 -17.37 -2.66 -7.82
CA VAL A 19 -16.10 -3.10 -8.41
C VAL A 19 -15.74 -2.23 -9.61
N ALA A 20 -16.70 -1.93 -10.49
CA ALA A 20 -16.48 -1.11 -11.68
C ALA A 20 -16.04 0.32 -11.31
N ASP A 21 -16.75 0.98 -10.39
CA ASP A 21 -16.39 2.31 -9.88
C ASP A 21 -15.01 2.31 -9.22
N PHE A 22 -14.72 1.30 -8.38
CA PHE A 22 -13.45 1.21 -7.68
C PHE A 22 -12.27 1.03 -8.65
N LEU A 23 -12.43 0.24 -9.71
CA LEU A 23 -11.42 0.11 -10.76
C LEU A 23 -11.21 1.43 -11.50
N GLN A 24 -12.28 2.13 -11.86
CA GLN A 24 -12.17 3.46 -12.47
C GLN A 24 -11.43 4.45 -11.56
N ARG A 25 -11.70 4.40 -10.25
CA ARG A 25 -11.01 5.22 -9.26
C ARG A 25 -9.51 4.92 -9.20
N ILE A 26 -9.11 3.65 -9.29
CA ILE A 26 -7.69 3.27 -9.38
C ILE A 26 -7.04 3.89 -10.62
N GLU A 27 -7.69 3.81 -11.78
CA GLU A 27 -7.16 4.40 -13.02
C GLU A 27 -6.99 5.92 -12.92
N CYS A 28 -7.91 6.62 -12.25
CA CYS A 28 -7.76 8.06 -11.99
C CYS A 28 -6.49 8.38 -11.19
N TYR A 29 -6.17 7.59 -10.16
CA TYR A 29 -4.94 7.81 -9.38
C TYR A 29 -3.68 7.41 -10.15
N LYS A 30 -3.74 6.38 -11.02
CA LYS A 30 -2.59 6.00 -11.85
C LYS A 30 -2.12 7.12 -12.76
N ALA A 31 -3.03 7.97 -13.25
CA ALA A 31 -2.71 9.08 -14.15
C ALA A 31 -1.71 10.08 -13.57
N THR A 32 -1.64 10.21 -12.23
CA THR A 32 -0.76 11.17 -11.55
C THR A 32 0.15 10.53 -10.50
N TYR A 33 0.21 9.19 -10.44
CA TYR A 33 0.97 8.51 -9.40
C TYR A 33 2.46 8.50 -9.74
N GLU A 34 3.24 9.20 -8.93
CA GLU A 34 4.71 9.18 -8.95
C GLU A 34 5.22 8.33 -7.78
N PRO A 35 5.73 7.11 -8.01
CA PRO A 35 6.26 6.27 -6.94
C PRO A 35 7.59 6.82 -6.42
N LEU A 36 7.88 6.57 -5.14
CA LEU A 36 9.20 6.86 -4.55
C LEU A 36 10.32 6.25 -5.39
N ASP A 37 11.31 7.09 -5.68
CA ASP A 37 12.48 6.80 -6.50
C ASP A 37 13.75 6.72 -5.65
N GLU A 38 14.67 5.82 -6.00
CA GLU A 38 15.87 5.58 -5.21
C GLU A 38 16.90 6.70 -5.34
N GLN A 39 16.94 7.40 -6.48
CA GLN A 39 17.90 8.45 -6.77
C GLN A 39 17.35 9.82 -6.36
N LEU A 40 16.16 10.16 -6.84
CA LEU A 40 15.50 11.45 -6.59
C LEU A 40 15.16 11.61 -5.10
N ASP A 41 14.67 10.56 -4.46
CA ASP A 41 14.27 10.57 -3.03
C ASP A 41 15.34 9.98 -2.11
N SER A 42 16.59 9.90 -2.57
CA SER A 42 17.71 9.31 -1.82
C SER A 42 17.90 9.94 -0.44
N GLY A 43 17.47 11.19 -0.23
CA GLY A 43 17.53 11.89 1.06
C GLY A 43 16.49 11.47 2.11
N LEU A 44 15.42 10.77 1.71
CA LEU A 44 14.27 10.48 2.55
C LEU A 44 14.37 9.13 3.27
N SER A 45 13.83 9.02 4.48
CA SER A 45 13.67 7.74 5.19
C SER A 45 12.35 7.09 4.80
N TYR A 46 12.39 5.93 4.13
CA TYR A 46 11.17 5.23 3.72
C TYR A 46 11.35 3.70 3.63
N ILE A 47 10.22 2.98 3.61
CA ILE A 47 10.15 1.57 3.25
C ILE A 47 9.13 1.38 2.12
N LYS A 48 9.53 0.67 1.06
CA LYS A 48 8.69 0.28 -0.07
C LYS A 48 8.53 -1.24 -0.05
N ILE A 49 7.28 -1.69 0.05
CA ILE A 49 6.90 -3.10 0.10
C ILE A 49 6.36 -3.48 -1.26
N PHE A 50 6.95 -4.50 -1.88
CA PHE A 50 6.56 -4.98 -3.20
C PHE A 50 5.84 -6.31 -3.07
N ASP A 51 4.81 -6.48 -3.90
CA ASP A 51 4.08 -7.73 -4.07
C ASP A 51 3.67 -8.36 -2.74
N VAL A 52 3.09 -7.54 -1.86
CA VAL A 52 2.55 -7.98 -0.57
C VAL A 52 3.61 -8.63 0.34
N GLY A 53 4.85 -8.14 0.27
CA GLY A 53 5.93 -8.55 1.17
C GLY A 53 6.90 -9.58 0.59
N VAL A 54 6.85 -9.86 -0.71
CA VAL A 54 7.86 -10.69 -1.38
C VAL A 54 9.23 -10.00 -1.39
N ARG A 55 9.23 -8.67 -1.54
CA ARG A 55 10.45 -7.86 -1.55
C ARG A 55 10.24 -6.56 -0.81
N TYR A 56 11.32 -6.07 -0.20
CA TYR A 56 11.35 -4.82 0.54
C TYR A 56 12.51 -3.96 0.07
N LEU A 57 12.31 -2.64 0.05
CA LEU A 57 13.37 -1.66 -0.08
C LEU A 57 13.24 -0.68 1.07
N ALA A 58 14.29 -0.56 1.88
CA ALA A 58 14.33 0.39 2.99
C ALA A 58 15.46 1.39 2.73
N ASN A 59 15.13 2.68 2.66
CA ASN A 59 16.09 3.76 2.50
C ASN A 59 16.26 4.54 3.80
N ARG A 60 17.52 4.84 4.15
CA ARG A 60 17.90 5.71 5.29
C ARG A 60 17.13 5.45 6.57
N VAL A 61 17.14 4.21 7.05
CA VAL A 61 16.55 3.86 8.35
C VAL A 61 17.38 4.48 9.48
N GLN A 62 16.74 5.31 10.31
CA GLN A 62 17.37 6.10 11.36
C GLN A 62 16.80 5.77 12.74
N GLY A 63 17.71 5.43 13.66
CA GLY A 63 17.37 5.22 15.06
C GLY A 63 16.51 3.99 15.32
N HIS A 64 16.13 3.83 16.58
CA HIS A 64 15.52 2.61 17.08
C HIS A 64 14.08 2.41 16.56
N VAL A 65 13.27 3.48 16.56
CA VAL A 65 11.85 3.39 16.20
C VAL A 65 11.67 2.96 14.75
N GLN A 66 12.37 3.59 13.80
CA GLN A 66 12.25 3.21 12.38
C GLN A 66 12.73 1.79 12.12
N SER A 67 13.81 1.37 12.79
CA SER A 67 14.33 0.00 12.71
C SER A 67 13.30 -1.04 13.18
N ARG A 68 12.59 -0.75 14.28
CA ARG A 68 11.49 -1.61 14.78
C ARG A 68 10.29 -1.62 13.84
N THR A 69 9.95 -0.51 13.22
CA THR A 69 8.89 -0.43 12.20
C THR A 69 9.21 -1.30 10.99
N VAL A 70 10.43 -1.18 10.45
CA VAL A 70 10.89 -2.02 9.31
C VAL A 70 10.83 -3.50 9.69
N TYR A 71 11.38 -3.87 10.85
CA TYR A 71 11.33 -5.25 11.34
C TYR A 71 9.90 -5.78 11.44
N TYR A 72 8.98 -5.01 12.01
CA TYR A 72 7.57 -5.42 12.14
C TYR A 72 6.91 -5.66 10.76
N LEU A 73 7.10 -4.74 9.82
CA LEU A 73 6.52 -4.83 8.47
C LEU A 73 7.09 -6.00 7.66
N MET A 74 8.36 -6.34 7.84
CA MET A 74 8.99 -7.48 7.16
C MET A 74 8.50 -8.84 7.66
N ASN A 75 7.91 -8.90 8.86
CA ASN A 75 7.46 -10.16 9.48
C ASN A 75 5.93 -10.31 9.49
N THR A 76 5.19 -9.33 8.98
CA THR A 76 3.72 -9.36 8.92
C THR A 76 3.24 -10.08 7.65
N HIS A 77 2.21 -10.91 7.77
CA HIS A 77 1.65 -11.69 6.65
C HIS A 77 0.14 -11.48 6.56
N VAL A 78 -0.40 -11.37 5.34
CA VAL A 78 -1.84 -11.10 5.11
C VAL A 78 -2.69 -12.36 4.93
N THR A 79 -2.06 -13.54 4.85
CA THR A 79 -2.77 -14.81 4.74
C THR A 79 -3.53 -15.11 6.04
N PRO A 80 -4.82 -15.47 5.98
CA PRO A 80 -5.57 -15.94 7.15
C PRO A 80 -4.82 -17.12 7.79
N ARG A 81 -4.76 -17.13 9.12
CA ARG A 81 -4.26 -18.25 9.92
C ARG A 81 -5.42 -18.97 10.56
#